data_AF-A0A3P6Q3U2-F1
#
_entry.id   AF-A0A3P6Q3U2-F1
#
_cell.length_a   1.000
_cell.length_b   1.000
_cell.length_c   1.000
_cell.angle_alpha   90.00
_cell.angle_beta   90.00
_cell.angle_gamma   90.00
#
_symmetry.space_group_name_H-M   'P 1'
#
loop_
_entity.id
_entity.type
_entity.pdbx_description
1 polymer ?
#
loop_
_entity_poly.entity_id
_entity_poly.type
_entity_poly.pdbx_seq_one_letter_code
_entity_poly.pdbx_strand_id
1 'polypeptide(L)'
;MTLKIRVERNNKILDSELSYWLYIDGGSRGEKRQRTAYTRNQVLELEKEFHFNKYLTRKRRIEIAHSLMLTERQVKIWFQNRRMKHKKENKVSTHKFPLFLLLL
;
A
#
# COMPACT_ATOMS: atom_id res chain seq x y z
N MET A 1 -18.19 -27.76 0.05
CA MET A 1 -17.66 -28.39 -1.17
C MET A 1 -16.43 -27.61 -1.62
N THR A 2 -15.26 -28.21 -1.50
CA THR A 2 -13.95 -27.61 -1.76
C THR A 2 -13.67 -27.56 -3.25
N LEU A 3 -13.60 -26.35 -3.83
CA LEU A 3 -13.15 -26.16 -5.20
C LEU A 3 -11.68 -25.68 -5.20
N LYS A 4 -10.80 -26.62 -5.52
CA LYS A 4 -9.38 -26.40 -5.81
C LYS A 4 -9.28 -25.65 -7.15
N ILE A 5 -8.73 -24.44 -7.15
CA ILE A 5 -8.38 -23.76 -8.40
C ILE A 5 -6.90 -23.97 -8.67
N ARG A 6 -6.66 -24.57 -9.83
CA ARG A 6 -5.38 -24.98 -10.40
C ARG A 6 -4.53 -23.77 -10.78
N VAL A 7 -3.27 -23.76 -10.33
CA VAL A 7 -2.24 -22.79 -10.74
C VAL A 7 -1.63 -23.25 -12.06
N GLU A 8 -2.05 -22.64 -13.17
CA GLU A 8 -1.33 -22.74 -14.43
C GLU A 8 -0.14 -21.78 -14.39
N ARG A 9 1.07 -22.34 -14.27
CA ARG A 9 2.34 -21.62 -14.33
C ARG A 9 2.60 -21.26 -15.78
N ASN A 10 2.60 -19.98 -16.13
CA ASN A 10 3.26 -19.51 -17.35
C ASN A 10 4.37 -18.54 -16.97
N ASN A 11 5.59 -19.08 -17.04
CA ASN A 11 6.86 -18.42 -16.81
C ASN A 11 7.01 -17.13 -17.63
N LYS A 12 6.88 -15.98 -16.97
CA LYS A 12 7.64 -14.78 -17.32
C LYS A 12 8.18 -14.22 -16.01
N ILE A 13 9.48 -14.46 -15.81
CA ILE A 13 10.44 -13.82 -14.91
C ILE A 13 9.78 -12.98 -13.81
N LEU A 14 9.72 -13.56 -12.61
CA LEU A 14 9.19 -12.94 -11.40
C LEU A 14 9.97 -11.65 -11.11
N ASP A 15 9.27 -10.52 -11.16
CA ASP A 15 9.78 -9.23 -10.75
C ASP A 15 10.16 -9.30 -9.26
N SER A 16 11.45 -9.09 -8.97
CA SER A 16 12.09 -9.25 -7.65
C SER A 16 11.34 -8.53 -6.51
N GLU A 17 10.70 -7.41 -6.82
CA GLU A 17 9.94 -6.60 -5.86
C GLU A 17 8.68 -7.32 -5.33
N LEU A 18 7.91 -7.99 -6.18
CA LEU A 18 6.67 -8.66 -5.76
C LEU A 18 6.95 -9.89 -4.89
N SER A 19 8.03 -10.61 -5.18
CA SER A 19 8.52 -11.70 -4.34
C SER A 19 8.90 -11.21 -2.94
N TYR A 20 9.57 -10.06 -2.85
CA TYR A 20 9.95 -9.44 -1.58
C TYR A 20 8.73 -9.01 -0.75
N TRP A 21 7.72 -8.40 -1.39
CA TRP A 21 6.49 -8.00 -0.71
C TRP A 21 5.66 -9.20 -0.21
N LEU A 22 5.64 -10.30 -0.98
CA LEU A 22 4.99 -11.55 -0.57
C LEU A 22 5.76 -12.27 0.55
N TYR A 23 7.09 -12.17 0.59
CA TYR A 23 7.92 -12.77 1.64
C TYR A 23 7.76 -12.07 3.00
N ILE A 24 7.64 -10.74 3.01
CA ILE A 24 7.42 -9.96 4.24
C ILE A 24 6.02 -10.17 4.86
N ASP A 25 5.02 -10.51 4.04
CA ASP A 25 3.65 -10.80 4.50
C ASP A 25 3.44 -12.31 4.81
N GLY A 26 4.48 -13.15 4.63
CA GLY A 26 4.44 -14.60 4.81
C GLY A 26 4.56 -15.12 6.25
N GLY A 27 4.85 -14.25 7.23
CA GLY A 27 4.85 -14.59 8.66
C GLY A 27 3.51 -14.23 9.30
N SER A 28 2.73 -15.26 9.69
CA SER A 28 1.40 -15.19 10.33
C SER A 28 0.20 -15.21 9.37
N ARG A 29 -0.03 -16.37 8.75
CA ARG A 29 -1.36 -16.78 8.26
C ARG A 29 -2.33 -16.88 9.45
N GLY A 30 -3.08 -15.83 9.77
CA GLY A 30 -4.05 -15.96 10.86
C GLY A 30 -4.88 -14.75 11.25
N GLU A 31 -4.51 -13.53 10.86
CA GLU A 31 -5.31 -12.38 11.27
C GLU A 31 -5.44 -11.40 10.12
N LYS A 32 -6.61 -11.43 9.46
CA LYS A 32 -7.04 -10.34 8.58
C LYS A 32 -7.07 -9.08 9.45
N ARG A 33 -5.99 -8.30 9.43
CA ARG A 33 -5.90 -7.04 10.15
C ARG A 33 -7.15 -6.23 9.80
N GLN A 34 -8.00 -5.95 10.79
CA GLN A 34 -9.20 -5.15 10.57
C GLN A 34 -8.79 -3.84 9.91
N ARG A 35 -9.51 -3.46 8.86
CA ARG A 35 -9.30 -2.19 8.19
C ARG A 35 -9.78 -1.09 9.13
N THR A 36 -8.86 -0.42 9.80
CA THR A 36 -9.17 0.79 10.56
C THR A 36 -9.15 2.00 9.62
N ALA A 37 -10.21 2.81 9.65
CA ALA A 37 -10.27 4.06 8.91
C ALA A 37 -9.40 5.14 9.59
N TYR A 38 -8.69 5.95 8.80
CA TYR A 38 -7.97 7.11 9.32
C TYR A 38 -8.93 8.26 9.60
N THR A 39 -8.68 9.02 10.66
CA THR A 39 -9.43 10.23 10.97
C THR A 39 -9.14 11.33 9.94
N ARG A 40 -10.02 12.35 9.85
CA ARG A 40 -9.81 13.49 8.95
C ARG A 40 -8.48 14.20 9.23
N ASN A 41 -8.12 14.40 10.49
CA ASN A 41 -6.87 15.04 10.89
C ASN A 41 -5.65 14.21 10.45
N GLN A 42 -5.68 12.89 10.62
CA GLN A 42 -4.61 12.01 10.18
C GLN A 42 -4.40 12.10 8.66
N VAL A 43 -5.48 12.09 7.87
CA VAL A 43 -5.38 12.23 6.41
C VAL A 43 -4.80 13.59 6.01
N LEU A 44 -5.23 14.68 6.66
CA LEU A 44 -4.75 16.02 6.36
C LEU A 44 -3.24 16.16 6.59
N GLU A 45 -2.74 15.73 7.74
CA GLU A 45 -1.30 15.80 8.04
C GLU A 45 -0.47 14.88 7.12
N LEU A 46 -0.98 13.71 6.76
CA LEU A 46 -0.33 12.82 5.78
C LEU A 46 -0.26 13.45 4.37
N GLU A 47 -1.33 14.10 3.91
CA GLU A 47 -1.35 14.81 2.63
C GLU A 47 -0.43 16.04 2.65
N LYS A 48 -0.41 16.80 3.74
CA LYS A 48 0.50 17.93 3.93
C LYS A 48 1.96 17.48 3.84
N GLU A 49 2.31 16.40 4.52
CA GLU A 49 3.65 15.85 4.42
C GLU A 49 3.96 15.35 3.00
N PHE A 50 3.03 14.64 2.36
CA PHE A 50 3.21 14.17 0.99
C PHE A 50 3.39 15.32 0.01
N HIS A 51 2.73 16.45 0.25
CA HIS A 51 2.93 17.66 -0.52
C HIS A 51 4.37 18.15 -0.41
N PHE A 52 4.91 18.21 0.80
CA PHE A 52 6.30 18.60 1.08
C PHE A 52 7.33 17.61 0.49
N ASN A 53 7.13 16.31 0.67
CA ASN A 53 8.00 15.27 0.11
C ASN A 53 7.23 14.00 -0.27
N LYS A 54 7.39 13.53 -1.52
CA LYS A 54 6.70 12.32 -2.04
C LYS A 54 7.24 11.01 -1.42
N TYR A 55 8.38 11.06 -0.76
CA TYR A 55 9.05 9.94 -0.11
C TYR A 55 9.45 10.31 1.33
N LEU A 56 9.45 9.31 2.22
CA LEU A 56 9.85 9.52 3.61
C LEU A 56 11.23 8.95 3.89
N THR A 57 12.03 9.69 4.65
CA THR A 57 13.20 9.14 5.32
C THR A 57 12.77 8.31 6.55
N ARG A 58 13.68 7.48 7.08
CA ARG A 58 13.41 6.71 8.31
C ARG A 58 13.01 7.61 9.48
N LYS A 59 13.80 8.67 9.73
CA LYS A 59 13.56 9.62 10.82
C LYS A 59 12.17 10.26 10.70
N ARG A 60 11.83 10.77 9.52
CA ARG A 60 10.56 11.46 9.30
C ARG A 60 9.35 10.53 9.46
N ARG A 61 9.47 9.27 9.02
CA ARG A 61 8.44 8.25 9.23
C ARG A 61 8.14 8.01 10.71
N ILE A 62 9.18 7.97 11.56
CA ILE A 62 9.04 7.79 13.01
C ILE A 62 8.30 8.98 13.64
N GLU A 63 8.68 10.20 13.27
CA GLU A 63 8.06 11.44 13.78
C GLU A 63 6.56 11.51 13.45
N ILE A 64 6.18 11.21 12.21
CA ILE A 64 4.77 11.24 11.76
C ILE A 64 3.96 10.12 12.40
N ALA A 65 4.56 8.93 12.53
CA ALA A 65 3.90 7.80 13.19
C ALA A 65 3.52 8.17 14.63
N HIS A 66 4.46 8.78 15.36
CA HIS A 66 4.23 9.20 16.74
C HIS A 66 3.18 10.32 16.83
N SER A 67 3.26 11.36 15.98
CA SER A 67 2.34 12.50 16.04
C SER A 67 0.89 12.13 15.68
N LEU A 68 0.70 11.13 14.81
CA LEU A 68 -0.62 10.71 14.33
C LEU A 68 -1.19 9.47 15.05
N MET A 69 -0.46 8.94 16.04
CA MET A 69 -0.78 7.66 16.70
C MET A 69 -0.99 6.52 15.69
N LEU A 70 -0.09 6.44 14.71
CA LEU A 70 -0.05 5.38 13.70
C LEU A 70 1.25 4.59 13.85
N THR A 71 1.28 3.37 13.35
CA THR A 71 2.53 2.60 13.23
C THR A 71 3.35 3.10 12.04
N GLU A 72 4.68 2.96 12.12
CA GLU A 72 5.57 3.24 10.97
C GLU A 72 5.14 2.49 9.70
N ARG A 73 4.64 1.25 9.86
CA ARG A 73 4.12 0.43 8.75
C ARG A 73 2.91 1.08 8.09
N GLN A 74 1.95 1.59 8.86
CA GLN A 74 0.77 2.28 8.32
C GLN A 74 1.16 3.52 7.55
N VAL A 75 2.09 4.34 8.09
CA VAL A 75 2.61 5.53 7.40
C VAL A 75 3.33 5.13 6.10
N LYS A 76 4.17 4.08 6.13
CA LYS A 76 4.85 3.55 4.94
C LYS A 76 3.85 3.13 3.85
N ILE A 77 2.82 2.36 4.21
CA ILE A 77 1.79 1.88 3.28
C ILE A 77 0.97 3.05 2.73
N TRP A 78 0.61 4.01 3.58
CA TRP A 78 -0.13 5.19 3.13
C TRP A 78 0.67 5.96 2.07
N PHE A 79 1.96 6.21 2.29
CA PHE A 79 2.82 6.89 1.31
C PHE A 79 2.99 6.10 0.01
N GLN A 80 3.04 4.77 0.08
CA GLN A 80 3.05 3.91 -1.11
C GLN A 80 1.75 4.05 -1.91
N ASN A 81 0.59 3.91 -1.25
CA ASN A 81 -0.72 4.06 -1.86
C ASN A 81 -0.90 5.47 -2.44
N ARG A 82 -0.44 6.49 -1.73
CA ARG A 82 -0.54 7.89 -2.15
C ARG A 82 0.28 8.17 -3.41
N ARG A 83 1.51 7.64 -3.52
CA ARG A 83 2.31 7.70 -4.76
C ARG A 83 1.63 6.99 -5.91
N MET A 84 1.02 5.83 -5.66
CA MET A 84 0.28 5.11 -6.71
C MET A 84 -0.91 5.93 -7.22
N LYS A 85 -1.66 6.59 -6.32
CA LYS A 85 -2.74 7.52 -6.68
C LYS A 85 -2.20 8.72 -7.47
N HIS A 86 -1.14 9.36 -7.00
CA HIS A 86 -0.50 10.49 -7.67
C HIS A 86 -0.04 10.15 -9.09
N LYS A 87 0.58 8.96 -9.27
CA LYS A 87 0.98 8.45 -10.58
C LYS A 87 -0.22 8.26 -11.51
N LYS A 88 -1.38 7.84 -11.01
CA LYS A 88 -2.61 7.70 -11.81
C LYS A 88 -3.19 9.07 -12.18
N GLU A 89 -3.22 10.00 -11.24
CA GLU A 89 -3.67 11.39 -11.44
C GLU A 89 -2.83 12.12 -12.51
N ASN A 90 -1.50 11.89 -12.53
CA ASN A 90 -0.60 12.51 -13.51
C ASN A 90 -0.54 11.80 -14.86
N LYS A 91 -1.10 10.58 -14.99
CA LYS A 91 -1.12 9.79 -16.24
C LYS A 91 -2.48 9.84 -16.95
N VAL A 92 -3.32 10.83 -16.64
CA VAL A 92 -4.57 11.09 -17.36
C VAL A 92 -4.24 11.71 -18.73
N SER A 93 -3.64 10.89 -19.58
CA SER A 93 -3.60 11.01 -21.04
C SER A 93 -3.29 9.67 -21.72
N THR A 94 -3.51 8.49 -21.10
CA THR A 94 -3.73 7.22 -21.84
C THR A 94 -4.04 5.98 -20.94
N HIS A 95 -5.19 5.36 -21.23
CA HIS A 95 -5.58 3.95 -21.06
C HIS A 95 -5.94 3.31 -19.69
N LYS A 96 -7.27 3.04 -19.60
CA LYS A 96 -8.03 1.87 -19.09
C LYS A 96 -7.49 1.09 -17.87
N PHE A 97 -8.20 1.26 -16.75
CA PHE A 97 -8.09 0.53 -15.48
C PHE A 97 -8.34 -0.99 -15.63
N PRO A 98 -7.60 -1.86 -14.92
CA PRO A 98 -8.14 -3.14 -14.49
C PRO A 98 -8.81 -3.01 -13.11
N LEU A 99 -10.09 -3.35 -13.10
CA LEU A 99 -11.00 -3.47 -11.96
C LEU A 99 -10.57 -4.63 -11.05
N PHE A 100 -9.68 -4.41 -10.08
CA PHE A 100 -9.35 -5.46 -9.08
C PHE A 100 -9.32 -4.99 -7.62
N LEU A 101 -9.86 -3.82 -7.29
CA LEU A 101 -9.82 -3.29 -5.91
C LEU A 101 -11.18 -2.75 -5.42
N LEU A 102 -12.28 -3.41 -5.77
CA LEU A 102 -13.54 -3.31 -5.02
C LEU A 102 -13.88 -4.68 -4.42
N LEU A 103 -13.96 -4.70 -3.09
CA LEU A 103 -14.25 -5.83 -2.20
C LEU A 103 -13.23 -6.98 -2.15
N LEU A 104 -12.41 -6.99 -1.10
CA LEU A 104 -12.60 -7.78 0.13
C LEU A 104 -11.52 -7.41 1.17
#